data_AF-A0AAU9QQW8-F1
#
_entry.id   AF-A0AAU9QQW8-F1
#
_cell.length_a   1.000
_cell.length_b   1.000
_cell.length_c   1.000
_cell.angle_alpha   90.00
_cell.angle_beta   90.00
_cell.angle_gamma   90.00
#
_symmetry.space_group_name_H-M   'P 1'
#
loop_
_entity.id
_entity.type
_entity.pdbx_description
1 polymer ?
#
loop_
_entity_poly.entity_id
_entity_poly.type
_entity_poly.pdbx_seq_one_letter_code
_entity_poly.pdbx_strand_id
1 'polypeptide(L)'
;MIKPIVFAESHLPDLQKQAYSIRDKLIASQIIYEKEVGKAAWLTIFARSLNYRDWGHLKTVAKNYKSSQNNIVLCDTTFLPIATAIKAALGKADLDYANLVAILFHSMSQAELEAAGEEISDLPDLPGAPTSFILELGPETYYATKLLEWLWPYGSFGIDSLHETYYRYVKNKRKGLTKAEIKEKSLDIYPKTGMQIDTIISQLVEGGYCEYADNDQTIKLTLRGTNYINGMMTGEYDEDWQKWWDEFQEHLAMIPYRYIRQDWTSYIKMYSEEYTPKQAAERFNWSSCYTEAQNEIQSAIYNQLGVNLELYPMERYMQFTPRIYLTPDLTSLKVSDIEFTVEGPDWAIPDGDFKAKRYWPNKCYVAVCLKKTPKHRGWYVKIPEGVESFEITYKWKSKSGAFKPVTHKMTYTCYINPEYPLDWLYGNEAQKHRQSKFVPMGYDEYSFNAMYCLTHGEHMTNEEICQLDRVQAGIQLIDIKKDSVLIEEERELWASNAFESVGIIM
;
A
#
# COMPACT_ATOMS: atom_id res chain seq x y z
N MET A 1 10.05 1.49 -11.67
CA MET A 1 11.52 1.54 -11.47
C MET A 1 11.92 2.60 -10.47
N ILE A 2 12.32 2.23 -9.24
CA ILE A 2 13.08 3.09 -8.31
C ILE A 2 14.19 3.78 -9.11
N LYS A 3 14.53 5.05 -8.88
CA LYS A 3 15.79 5.56 -9.47
C LYS A 3 16.93 4.61 -9.08
N PRO A 4 17.76 4.14 -10.03
CA PRO A 4 18.94 3.36 -9.68
C PRO A 4 19.78 4.20 -8.70
N ILE A 5 20.11 3.65 -7.54
CA ILE A 5 20.92 4.35 -6.54
C ILE A 5 22.32 4.53 -7.15
N VAL A 6 22.68 5.75 -7.55
CA VAL A 6 23.95 5.97 -8.26
C VAL A 6 25.10 5.98 -7.26
N PHE A 7 25.93 4.95 -7.29
CA PHE A 7 27.09 4.80 -6.41
C PHE A 7 28.37 5.39 -6.98
N ALA A 8 29.31 5.72 -6.10
CA ALA A 8 30.68 6.01 -6.51
C ALA A 8 31.33 4.77 -7.16
N GLU A 9 32.07 4.95 -8.26
CA GLU A 9 32.79 3.84 -8.92
C GLU A 9 33.74 3.13 -7.93
N SER A 10 34.36 3.87 -7.01
CA SER A 10 35.24 3.36 -5.96
C SER A 10 34.55 2.41 -4.99
N HIS A 11 33.22 2.47 -4.85
CA HIS A 11 32.45 1.63 -3.94
C HIS A 11 32.09 0.26 -4.54
N LEU A 12 32.22 0.08 -5.87
CA LEU A 12 31.88 -1.17 -6.55
C LEU A 12 32.51 -2.43 -5.92
N PRO A 13 33.80 -2.45 -5.51
CA PRO A 13 34.39 -3.62 -4.87
C PRO A 13 33.75 -3.96 -3.53
N ASP A 14 33.39 -2.96 -2.73
CA ASP A 14 32.79 -3.18 -1.41
C ASP A 14 31.32 -3.59 -1.54
N LEU A 15 30.59 -2.99 -2.50
CA LEU A 15 29.25 -3.43 -2.86
C LEU A 15 29.23 -4.89 -3.33
N GLN A 16 30.25 -5.32 -4.09
CA GLN A 16 30.38 -6.73 -4.50
C GLN A 16 30.62 -7.66 -3.30
N LYS A 17 31.46 -7.26 -2.34
CA LYS A 17 31.69 -8.02 -1.11
C LYS A 17 30.42 -8.10 -0.26
N GLN A 18 29.70 -6.99 -0.13
CA GLN A 18 28.43 -6.92 0.58
C GLN A 18 27.40 -7.86 -0.07
N ALA A 19 27.27 -7.84 -1.40
CA ALA A 19 26.41 -8.77 -2.13
C ALA A 19 26.77 -10.23 -1.82
N TYR A 20 28.05 -10.59 -1.86
CA TYR A 20 28.47 -11.96 -1.51
C TYR A 20 28.25 -12.32 -0.04
N SER A 21 28.47 -11.37 0.88
CA SER A 21 28.14 -11.56 2.30
C SER A 21 26.67 -11.93 2.50
N ILE A 22 25.75 -11.23 1.83
CA ILE A 22 24.31 -11.51 1.90
C ILE A 22 24.03 -12.92 1.39
N ARG A 23 24.58 -13.29 0.22
CA ARG A 23 24.44 -14.65 -0.35
C ARG A 23 24.92 -15.73 0.62
N ASP A 24 26.11 -15.55 1.14
CA ASP A 24 26.76 -16.58 1.95
C ASP A 24 26.02 -16.76 3.28
N LYS A 25 25.44 -15.67 3.85
CA LYS A 25 24.53 -15.74 5.00
C LYS A 25 23.22 -16.45 4.66
N LEU A 26 22.60 -16.17 3.51
CA LEU A 26 21.39 -16.90 3.06
C LEU A 26 21.65 -18.41 2.92
N ILE A 27 22.83 -18.79 2.43
CA ILE A 27 23.25 -20.20 2.33
C ILE A 27 23.51 -20.80 3.71
N ALA A 28 24.20 -20.08 4.60
CA ALA A 28 24.49 -20.53 5.96
C ALA A 28 23.21 -20.77 6.77
N SER A 29 22.19 -19.93 6.56
CA SER A 29 20.86 -20.08 7.14
C SER A 29 19.97 -21.09 6.40
N GLN A 30 20.48 -21.76 5.36
CA GLN A 30 19.75 -22.72 4.52
C GLN A 30 18.46 -22.16 3.87
N ILE A 31 18.41 -20.84 3.67
CA ILE A 31 17.30 -20.15 2.99
C ILE A 31 17.37 -20.39 1.48
N ILE A 32 18.59 -20.41 0.94
CA ILE A 32 18.88 -20.79 -0.44
C ILE A 32 20.00 -21.82 -0.46
N TYR A 33 20.07 -22.62 -1.52
CA TYR A 33 21.16 -23.57 -1.68
C TYR A 33 22.16 -23.08 -2.74
N GLU A 34 23.45 -23.35 -2.54
CA GLU A 34 24.51 -22.90 -3.46
C GLU A 34 24.28 -23.38 -4.90
N LYS A 35 23.73 -24.59 -5.06
CA LYS A 35 23.37 -25.18 -6.35
C LYS A 35 22.28 -24.40 -7.09
N GLU A 36 21.43 -23.68 -6.36
CA GLU A 36 20.29 -22.94 -6.91
C GLU A 36 20.72 -21.57 -7.41
N VAL A 37 21.61 -20.88 -6.67
CA VAL A 37 22.04 -19.52 -7.00
C VAL A 37 23.56 -19.36 -6.92
N GLY A 38 24.21 -19.56 -8.08
CA GLY A 38 25.63 -19.28 -8.25
C GLY A 38 25.98 -17.80 -8.08
N LYS A 39 27.26 -17.49 -7.82
CA LYS A 39 27.72 -16.11 -7.55
C LYS A 39 27.35 -15.09 -8.65
N ALA A 40 27.40 -15.48 -9.93
CA ALA A 40 27.05 -14.61 -11.03
C ALA A 40 25.54 -14.32 -11.12
N ALA A 41 24.72 -15.35 -10.92
CA ALA A 41 23.26 -15.20 -10.85
C ALA A 41 22.87 -14.31 -9.65
N TRP A 42 23.51 -14.53 -8.50
CA TRP A 42 23.30 -13.71 -7.31
C TRP A 42 23.63 -12.23 -7.53
N LEU A 43 24.76 -11.91 -8.16
CA LEU A 43 25.08 -10.52 -8.47
C LEU A 43 24.04 -9.85 -9.37
N THR A 44 23.41 -10.61 -10.26
CA THR A 44 22.30 -10.12 -11.08
C THR A 44 21.05 -9.87 -10.23
N ILE A 45 20.69 -10.79 -9.33
CA ILE A 45 19.58 -10.62 -8.39
C ILE A 45 19.80 -9.37 -7.53
N PHE A 46 20.98 -9.23 -6.95
CA PHE A 46 21.33 -8.08 -6.10
C PHE A 46 21.39 -6.76 -6.90
N ALA A 47 21.88 -6.77 -8.14
CA ALA A 47 21.82 -5.58 -8.99
C ALA A 47 20.36 -5.17 -9.29
N ARG A 48 19.48 -6.16 -9.55
CA ARG A 48 18.05 -5.94 -9.79
C ARG A 48 17.32 -5.39 -8.57
N SER A 49 17.67 -5.83 -7.36
CA SER A 49 17.10 -5.26 -6.13
C SER A 49 17.47 -3.79 -5.93
N LEU A 50 18.59 -3.35 -6.51
CA LEU A 50 19.01 -1.95 -6.57
C LEU A 50 18.50 -1.21 -7.82
N ASN A 51 17.54 -1.82 -8.54
CA ASN A 51 16.93 -1.30 -9.76
C ASN A 51 17.93 -1.13 -10.94
N TYR A 52 18.85 -2.08 -11.09
CA TYR A 52 19.68 -2.24 -12.30
C TYR A 52 19.27 -3.51 -13.06
N ARG A 53 19.40 -3.51 -14.40
CA ARG A 53 19.12 -4.69 -15.23
C ARG A 53 19.91 -5.93 -14.79
N ASP A 54 21.20 -5.74 -14.53
CA ASP A 54 22.16 -6.75 -14.11
C ASP A 54 23.43 -6.09 -13.55
N TRP A 55 24.38 -6.90 -13.07
CA TRP A 55 25.64 -6.40 -12.51
C TRP A 55 26.52 -5.66 -13.53
N GLY A 56 26.44 -6.02 -14.81
CA GLY A 56 27.15 -5.33 -15.89
C GLY A 56 26.63 -3.91 -16.11
N HIS A 57 25.30 -3.76 -16.12
CA HIS A 57 24.61 -2.48 -16.18
C HIS A 57 24.96 -1.61 -14.98
N LEU A 58 24.93 -2.17 -13.77
CA LEU A 58 25.34 -1.46 -12.55
C LEU A 58 26.76 -0.89 -12.66
N LYS A 59 27.73 -1.71 -13.05
CA LYS A 59 29.12 -1.27 -13.26
C LYS A 59 29.24 -0.16 -14.32
N THR A 60 28.47 -0.27 -15.40
CA THR A 60 28.50 0.72 -16.49
C THR A 60 27.94 2.06 -16.02
N VAL A 61 26.82 2.03 -15.29
CA VAL A 61 26.22 3.24 -14.72
C VAL A 61 27.18 3.88 -13.71
N ALA A 62 27.71 3.13 -12.74
CA ALA A 62 28.64 3.68 -11.75
C ALA A 62 29.87 4.36 -12.39
N LYS A 63 30.41 3.79 -13.46
CA LYS A 63 31.52 4.39 -14.25
C LYS A 63 31.17 5.72 -14.92
N ASN A 64 29.91 5.88 -15.32
CA ASN A 64 29.44 7.08 -16.03
C ASN A 64 29.13 8.24 -15.05
N TYR A 65 28.96 7.96 -13.76
CA TYR A 65 28.65 8.95 -12.72
C TYR A 65 29.82 9.17 -11.76
N LYS A 66 30.98 9.58 -12.30
CA LYS A 66 32.21 9.81 -11.52
C LYS A 66 32.08 10.84 -10.40
N SER A 67 31.07 11.71 -10.47
CA SER A 67 30.80 12.73 -9.45
C SER A 67 30.00 12.21 -8.26
N SER A 68 29.44 11.00 -8.31
CA SER A 68 28.73 10.44 -7.17
C SER A 68 29.70 10.12 -6.04
N GLN A 69 29.35 10.54 -4.83
CA GLN A 69 30.04 10.20 -3.60
C GLN A 69 29.23 9.23 -2.73
N ASN A 70 28.11 8.73 -3.24
CA ASN A 70 27.25 7.84 -2.47
C ASN A 70 27.90 6.46 -2.31
N ASN A 71 28.12 6.09 -1.05
CA ASN A 71 28.66 4.80 -0.62
C ASN A 71 27.72 4.09 0.35
N ILE A 72 26.47 4.56 0.48
CA ILE A 72 25.44 4.00 1.36
C ILE A 72 24.38 3.32 0.47
N VAL A 73 24.19 2.03 0.70
CA VAL A 73 23.25 1.16 -0.03
C VAL A 73 22.17 0.65 0.93
N LEU A 74 22.58 0.18 2.11
CA LEU A 74 21.73 -0.34 3.16
C LEU A 74 21.51 0.73 4.24
N CYS A 75 20.26 1.13 4.41
CA CYS A 75 19.77 2.01 5.46
C CYS A 75 18.26 1.78 5.68
N ASP A 76 17.67 2.44 6.67
CA ASP A 76 16.26 2.28 7.06
C ASP A 76 15.27 2.37 5.90
N THR A 77 15.57 3.23 4.93
CA THR A 77 14.72 3.42 3.75
C THR A 77 14.92 2.38 2.64
N THR A 78 16.02 1.63 2.64
CA THR A 78 16.35 0.66 1.57
C THR A 78 16.23 -0.80 1.98
N PHE A 79 16.22 -1.13 3.27
CA PHE A 79 16.12 -2.52 3.74
C PHE A 79 14.90 -3.25 3.20
N LEU A 80 13.70 -2.73 3.45
CA LEU A 80 12.45 -3.38 3.04
C LEU A 80 12.33 -3.47 1.49
N PRO A 81 12.62 -2.41 0.71
CA PRO A 81 12.62 -2.52 -0.75
C PRO A 81 13.59 -3.60 -1.27
N ILE A 82 14.82 -3.65 -0.73
CA ILE A 82 15.83 -4.63 -1.14
C ILE A 82 15.39 -6.05 -0.75
N ALA A 83 14.90 -6.25 0.48
CA ALA A 83 14.39 -7.54 0.94
C ALA A 83 13.21 -8.03 0.08
N THR A 84 12.27 -7.13 -0.25
CA THR A 84 11.13 -7.42 -1.14
C THR A 84 11.60 -7.83 -2.52
N ALA A 85 12.56 -7.11 -3.10
CA ALA A 85 13.08 -7.44 -4.41
C ALA A 85 13.89 -8.76 -4.42
N ILE A 86 14.66 -9.05 -3.36
CA ILE A 86 15.36 -10.32 -3.20
C ILE A 86 14.35 -11.47 -3.09
N LYS A 87 13.35 -11.36 -2.22
CA LYS A 87 12.29 -12.36 -2.06
C LYS A 87 11.57 -12.62 -3.38
N ALA A 88 11.20 -11.55 -4.08
CA ALA A 88 10.57 -11.61 -5.39
C ALA A 88 11.47 -12.31 -6.42
N ALA A 89 12.76 -11.99 -6.46
CA ALA A 89 13.70 -12.62 -7.39
C ALA A 89 14.01 -14.08 -7.08
N LEU A 90 13.82 -14.51 -5.82
CA LEU A 90 13.95 -15.91 -5.41
C LEU A 90 12.67 -16.72 -5.65
N GLY A 91 11.53 -16.07 -5.92
CA GLY A 91 10.27 -16.74 -6.21
C GLY A 91 9.71 -17.56 -5.04
N LYS A 92 10.05 -17.24 -3.79
CA LYS A 92 9.64 -17.99 -2.59
C LYS A 92 8.79 -17.14 -1.64
N ALA A 93 7.49 -17.44 -1.53
CA ALA A 93 6.55 -16.62 -0.77
C ALA A 93 6.65 -16.80 0.76
N ASP A 94 7.20 -17.92 1.21
CA ASP A 94 7.39 -18.31 2.61
C ASP A 94 8.64 -17.68 3.25
N LEU A 95 9.48 -17.01 2.47
CA LEU A 95 10.63 -16.28 3.00
C LEU A 95 10.19 -15.17 3.95
N ASP A 96 10.67 -15.25 5.19
CA ASP A 96 10.41 -14.25 6.22
C ASP A 96 11.21 -12.96 5.94
N TYR A 97 10.50 -11.84 5.92
CA TYR A 97 11.10 -10.52 5.77
C TYR A 97 12.03 -10.18 6.94
N ALA A 98 11.70 -10.58 8.17
CA ALA A 98 12.55 -10.32 9.33
C ALA A 98 13.92 -10.99 9.16
N ASN A 99 13.93 -12.23 8.68
CA ASN A 99 15.17 -12.97 8.39
C ASN A 99 16.00 -12.30 7.28
N LEU A 100 15.35 -11.87 6.19
CA LEU A 100 16.04 -11.14 5.13
C LEU A 100 16.61 -9.82 5.62
N VAL A 101 15.84 -9.05 6.38
CA VAL A 101 16.27 -7.78 6.97
C VAL A 101 17.45 -8.00 7.92
N ALA A 102 17.41 -8.99 8.81
CA ALA A 102 18.54 -9.32 9.68
C ALA A 102 19.81 -9.66 8.88
N ILE A 103 19.71 -10.44 7.81
CA ILE A 103 20.85 -10.75 6.93
C ILE A 103 21.41 -9.49 6.26
N LEU A 104 20.54 -8.57 5.84
CA LEU A 104 20.96 -7.28 5.27
C LEU A 104 21.68 -6.43 6.31
N PHE A 105 21.14 -6.28 7.52
CA PHE A 105 21.77 -5.55 8.63
C PHE A 105 23.16 -6.10 8.94
N HIS A 106 23.31 -7.42 9.05
CA HIS A 106 24.60 -8.08 9.26
C HIS A 106 25.57 -7.96 8.07
N SER A 107 25.14 -7.41 6.94
CA SER A 107 25.95 -7.21 5.75
C SER A 107 26.25 -5.74 5.48
N MET A 108 25.85 -4.83 6.35
CA MET A 108 26.20 -3.41 6.26
C MET A 108 27.73 -3.23 6.29
N SER A 109 28.19 -2.27 5.51
CA SER A 109 29.55 -1.74 5.59
C SER A 109 29.72 -0.89 6.84
N GLN A 110 30.98 -0.65 7.24
CA GLN A 110 31.28 0.19 8.40
C GLN A 110 30.66 1.59 8.27
N ALA A 111 30.70 2.20 7.08
CA ALA A 111 30.12 3.51 6.85
C ALA A 111 28.58 3.51 6.99
N GLU A 112 27.92 2.42 6.64
CA GLU A 112 26.47 2.27 6.80
C GLU A 112 26.09 2.08 8.28
N LEU A 113 26.87 1.29 9.04
CA LEU A 113 26.69 1.13 10.48
C LEU A 113 26.86 2.47 11.21
N GLU A 114 27.91 3.22 10.87
CA GLU A 114 28.14 4.57 11.41
C GLU A 114 27.01 5.53 11.07
N ALA A 115 26.44 5.44 9.86
CA ALA A 115 25.32 6.28 9.44
C ALA A 115 24.00 5.92 10.14
N ALA A 116 23.79 4.63 10.46
CA ALA A 116 22.62 4.16 11.21
C ALA A 116 22.70 4.49 12.71
N GLY A 117 23.89 4.74 13.24
CA GLY A 117 24.09 4.98 14.67
C GLY A 117 23.91 3.74 15.55
N GLU A 118 23.98 2.55 14.95
CA GLU A 118 23.77 1.26 15.62
C GLU A 118 25.12 0.65 16.06
N GLU A 119 25.17 0.09 17.27
CA GLU A 119 26.32 -0.71 17.70
C GLU A 119 26.16 -2.18 17.22
N ILE A 120 27.29 -2.87 17.02
CA ILE A 120 27.27 -4.29 16.57
C ILE A 120 26.48 -5.19 17.52
N SER A 121 26.41 -4.83 18.81
CA SER A 121 25.63 -5.56 19.82
C SER A 121 24.12 -5.44 19.67
N ASP A 122 23.64 -4.44 18.95
CA ASP A 122 22.20 -4.15 18.78
C ASP A 122 21.63 -4.80 17.51
N LEU A 123 22.49 -5.50 16.74
CA LEU A 123 22.08 -6.17 15.51
C LEU A 123 21.11 -7.33 15.79
N PRO A 124 20.03 -7.47 15.00
CA PRO A 124 19.09 -8.58 15.13
C PRO A 124 19.82 -9.92 14.92
N ASP A 125 19.42 -10.96 15.64
CA ASP A 125 20.03 -12.29 15.48
C ASP A 125 19.92 -12.80 14.03
N LEU A 126 21.00 -13.40 13.54
CA LEU A 126 20.96 -14.09 12.25
C LEU A 126 20.03 -15.31 12.34
N PRO A 127 19.25 -15.60 11.29
CA PRO A 127 18.45 -16.81 11.25
C PRO A 127 19.37 -18.03 11.34
N GLY A 128 19.16 -18.85 12.36
CA GLY A 128 19.88 -20.10 12.54
C GLY A 128 19.51 -21.10 11.45
N ALA A 129 20.45 -21.97 11.08
CA ALA A 129 20.13 -23.14 10.27
C ALA A 129 19.08 -24.00 11.01
N PRO A 130 18.10 -24.58 10.28
CA PRO A 130 17.08 -25.42 10.90
C PRO A 130 17.74 -26.60 11.63
N THR A 131 17.39 -26.78 12.91
CA THR A 131 17.90 -27.88 13.74
C THR A 131 17.12 -29.17 13.57
N SER A 132 15.94 -29.10 12.93
CA SER A 132 15.10 -30.25 12.60
C SER A 132 14.33 -29.99 11.30
N PHE A 133 14.02 -31.06 10.59
CA PHE A 133 13.12 -31.04 9.43
C PHE A 133 11.79 -31.66 9.85
N ILE A 134 10.70 -30.91 9.71
CA ILE A 134 9.35 -31.40 9.97
C ILE A 134 8.74 -31.73 8.62
N LEU A 135 8.40 -33.00 8.40
CA LEU A 135 7.61 -33.42 7.25
C LEU A 135 6.14 -33.07 7.52
N GLU A 136 5.65 -32.00 6.91
CA GLU A 136 4.25 -31.61 6.98
C GLU A 136 3.44 -32.38 5.93
N LEU A 137 2.52 -33.24 6.38
CA LEU A 137 1.66 -34.04 5.49
C LEU A 137 0.32 -33.37 5.19
N GLY A 138 0.06 -32.22 5.80
CA GLY A 138 -1.19 -31.49 5.66
C GLY A 138 -2.26 -31.85 6.72
N PRO A 139 -3.46 -31.25 6.59
CA PRO A 139 -4.60 -31.57 7.44
C PRO A 139 -4.97 -33.05 7.39
N GLU A 140 -5.50 -33.57 8.50
CA GLU A 140 -5.81 -35.00 8.68
C GLU A 140 -6.81 -35.54 7.64
N THR A 141 -7.72 -34.69 7.14
CA THR A 141 -8.76 -35.09 6.21
C THR A 141 -8.76 -34.26 4.94
N TYR A 142 -9.16 -34.88 3.81
CA TYR A 142 -9.39 -34.16 2.56
C TYR A 142 -10.45 -33.06 2.69
N TYR A 143 -11.42 -33.19 3.60
CA TYR A 143 -12.39 -32.14 3.88
C TYR A 143 -11.72 -30.90 4.49
N ALA A 144 -10.81 -31.11 5.44
CA ALA A 144 -10.02 -30.04 6.06
C ALA A 144 -9.13 -29.34 5.04
N THR A 145 -8.42 -30.10 4.19
CA THR A 145 -7.62 -29.52 3.10
C THR A 145 -8.49 -28.68 2.16
N LYS A 146 -9.66 -29.18 1.74
CA LYS A 146 -10.54 -28.44 0.81
C LYS A 146 -11.17 -27.19 1.43
N LEU A 147 -11.49 -27.22 2.72
CA LEU A 147 -11.95 -26.01 3.42
C LEU A 147 -10.81 -25.00 3.56
N LEU A 148 -9.60 -25.45 3.89
CA LEU A 148 -8.44 -24.59 4.03
C LEU A 148 -8.07 -23.92 2.69
N GLU A 149 -8.06 -24.68 1.58
CA GLU A 149 -7.90 -24.15 0.21
C GLU A 149 -8.93 -23.07 -0.11
N TRP A 150 -10.19 -23.29 0.28
CA TRP A 150 -11.27 -22.35 0.03
C TRP A 150 -11.17 -21.09 0.90
N LEU A 151 -10.76 -21.24 2.16
CA LEU A 151 -10.63 -20.15 3.13
C LEU A 151 -9.41 -19.26 2.85
N TRP A 152 -8.33 -19.84 2.31
CA TRP A 152 -7.04 -19.20 2.12
C TRP A 152 -7.08 -17.82 1.43
N PRO A 153 -7.80 -17.62 0.31
CA PRO A 153 -7.89 -16.30 -0.33
C PRO A 153 -8.56 -15.21 0.50
N TYR A 154 -9.30 -15.60 1.55
CA TYR A 154 -9.98 -14.67 2.46
C TYR A 154 -9.13 -14.33 3.68
N GLY A 155 -8.24 -15.24 4.11
CA GLY A 155 -7.37 -15.10 5.30
C GLY A 155 -8.11 -15.21 6.64
N SER A 156 -9.26 -14.56 6.76
CA SER A 156 -10.18 -14.61 7.91
C SER A 156 -11.64 -14.57 7.45
N PHE A 157 -12.53 -15.26 8.15
CA PHE A 157 -13.95 -15.33 7.79
C PHE A 157 -14.85 -15.48 9.02
N GLY A 158 -16.00 -14.80 9.05
CA GLY A 158 -16.98 -14.97 10.13
C GLY A 158 -17.67 -16.33 10.06
N ILE A 159 -17.72 -17.07 11.17
CA ILE A 159 -18.18 -18.47 11.20
C ILE A 159 -19.61 -18.62 10.68
N ASP A 160 -20.52 -17.73 11.06
CA ASP A 160 -21.92 -17.76 10.59
C ASP A 160 -22.00 -17.60 9.06
N SER A 161 -21.25 -16.66 8.52
CA SER A 161 -21.18 -16.44 7.06
C SER A 161 -20.49 -17.59 6.35
N LEU A 162 -19.50 -18.23 6.99
CA LEU A 162 -18.73 -19.35 6.43
C LEU A 162 -19.66 -20.51 6.12
N HIS A 163 -20.55 -20.85 7.06
CA HIS A 163 -21.55 -21.88 6.86
C HIS A 163 -22.36 -21.64 5.58
N GLU A 164 -22.99 -20.47 5.46
CA GLU A 164 -23.83 -20.16 4.31
C GLU A 164 -23.05 -20.21 2.98
N THR A 165 -21.89 -19.55 2.93
CA THR A 165 -21.11 -19.39 1.71
C THR A 165 -20.40 -20.69 1.29
N TYR A 166 -19.84 -21.43 2.23
CA TYR A 166 -19.17 -22.70 1.92
C TYR A 166 -20.18 -23.80 1.56
N TYR A 167 -21.33 -23.90 2.23
CA TYR A 167 -22.40 -24.81 1.80
C TYR A 167 -22.85 -24.53 0.36
N ARG A 168 -22.97 -23.25 0.00
CA ARG A 168 -23.33 -22.83 -1.37
C ARG A 168 -22.25 -23.22 -2.38
N TYR A 169 -20.98 -23.00 -2.04
CA TYR A 169 -19.84 -23.42 -2.85
C TYR A 169 -19.87 -24.93 -3.12
N VAL A 170 -19.95 -25.74 -2.06
CA VAL A 170 -20.00 -27.21 -2.16
C VAL A 170 -21.24 -27.68 -2.92
N LYS A 171 -22.41 -27.06 -2.70
CA LYS A 171 -23.64 -27.33 -3.48
C LYS A 171 -23.43 -27.13 -4.98
N ASN A 172 -22.73 -26.07 -5.38
CA ASN A 172 -22.46 -25.81 -6.79
C ASN A 172 -21.46 -26.81 -7.37
N LYS A 173 -20.41 -27.18 -6.63
CA LYS A 173 -19.40 -28.17 -7.07
C LYS A 173 -19.96 -29.58 -7.25
N ARG A 174 -21.07 -29.93 -6.58
CA ARG A 174 -21.75 -31.22 -6.73
C ARG A 174 -22.58 -31.38 -8.00
N LYS A 175 -22.89 -30.30 -8.71
CA LYS A 175 -23.79 -30.35 -9.87
C LYS A 175 -23.23 -31.29 -10.93
N GLY A 176 -24.04 -32.26 -11.36
CA GLY A 176 -23.66 -33.25 -12.38
C GLY A 176 -22.83 -34.43 -11.88
N LEU A 177 -22.53 -34.51 -10.57
CA LEU A 177 -21.77 -35.62 -9.99
C LEU A 177 -22.67 -36.72 -9.42
N THR A 178 -22.21 -37.95 -9.50
CA THR A 178 -22.79 -39.11 -8.82
C THR A 178 -22.49 -39.10 -7.33
N LYS A 179 -23.21 -39.89 -6.54
CA LYS A 179 -22.97 -40.00 -5.09
C LYS A 179 -21.56 -40.49 -4.75
N ALA A 180 -20.99 -41.39 -5.56
CA ALA A 180 -19.64 -41.90 -5.36
C ALA A 180 -18.61 -40.78 -5.58
N GLU A 181 -18.73 -40.04 -6.69
CA GLU A 181 -17.84 -38.91 -7.00
C GLU A 181 -17.95 -37.77 -5.98
N ILE A 182 -19.15 -37.52 -5.45
CA ILE A 182 -19.36 -36.52 -4.38
C ILE A 182 -18.56 -36.88 -3.14
N LYS A 183 -18.58 -38.16 -2.73
CA LYS A 183 -17.85 -38.63 -1.55
C LYS A 183 -16.34 -38.68 -1.78
N GLU A 184 -15.92 -39.14 -2.95
CA GLU A 184 -14.51 -39.17 -3.36
C GLU A 184 -13.90 -37.75 -3.36
N LYS A 185 -14.65 -36.77 -3.84
CA LYS A 185 -14.22 -35.35 -3.85
C LYS A 185 -14.45 -34.62 -2.52
N SER A 186 -14.87 -35.33 -1.47
CA SER A 186 -15.15 -34.75 -0.13
C SER A 186 -16.19 -33.61 -0.17
N LEU A 187 -17.22 -33.75 -1.01
CA LEU A 187 -18.28 -32.74 -1.21
C LEU A 187 -19.60 -33.09 -0.50
N ASP A 188 -19.68 -34.20 0.23
CA ASP A 188 -20.83 -34.61 1.04
C ASP A 188 -20.94 -33.84 2.37
N ILE A 189 -20.83 -32.51 2.27
CA ILE A 189 -20.99 -31.56 3.36
C ILE A 189 -22.42 -30.99 3.31
N TYR A 190 -23.20 -31.21 4.37
CA TYR A 190 -24.60 -30.73 4.47
C TYR A 190 -24.91 -30.20 5.88
N PRO A 191 -25.89 -29.29 6.01
CA PRO A 191 -26.25 -28.71 7.31
C PRO A 191 -26.76 -29.69 8.38
N LYS A 192 -27.21 -30.89 8.00
CA LYS A 192 -27.83 -31.87 8.92
C LYS A 192 -27.35 -33.30 8.75
N THR A 193 -26.57 -33.59 7.71
CA THR A 193 -26.12 -34.95 7.37
C THR A 193 -24.72 -34.90 6.74
N GLY A 194 -24.00 -36.02 6.72
CA GLY A 194 -22.64 -36.05 6.19
C GLY A 194 -21.65 -35.29 7.08
N MET A 195 -20.53 -34.85 6.50
CA MET A 195 -19.49 -34.11 7.23
C MET A 195 -20.00 -32.71 7.61
N GLN A 196 -19.79 -32.31 8.87
CA GLN A 196 -20.21 -31.00 9.38
C GLN A 196 -19.07 -29.99 9.28
N ILE A 197 -19.39 -28.75 8.91
CA ILE A 197 -18.40 -27.66 8.78
C ILE A 197 -17.66 -27.43 10.10
N ASP A 198 -18.38 -27.38 11.22
CA ASP A 198 -17.77 -27.20 12.55
C ASP A 198 -16.74 -28.28 12.86
N THR A 199 -17.01 -29.54 12.51
CA THR A 199 -16.04 -30.63 12.68
C THR A 199 -14.78 -30.40 11.86
N ILE A 200 -14.92 -29.92 10.62
CA ILE A 200 -13.78 -29.61 9.76
C ILE A 200 -12.97 -28.43 10.32
N ILE A 201 -13.66 -27.40 10.85
CA ILE A 201 -13.01 -26.24 11.49
C ILE A 201 -12.22 -26.71 12.72
N SER A 202 -12.81 -27.51 13.60
CA SER A 202 -12.12 -28.02 14.78
C SER A 202 -10.86 -28.81 14.40
N GLN A 203 -10.91 -29.65 13.35
CA GLN A 203 -9.72 -30.34 12.83
C GLN A 203 -8.62 -29.37 12.38
N LEU A 204 -8.98 -28.30 11.66
CA LEU A 204 -8.02 -27.30 11.21
C LEU A 204 -7.41 -26.52 12.37
N VAL A 205 -8.19 -26.24 13.42
CA VAL A 205 -7.73 -25.55 14.63
C VAL A 205 -6.83 -26.45 15.47
N GLU A 206 -7.24 -27.69 15.73
CA GLU A 206 -6.43 -28.70 16.45
C GLU A 206 -5.11 -28.99 15.72
N GLY A 207 -5.15 -29.01 14.38
CA GLY A 207 -3.96 -29.14 13.54
C GLY A 207 -3.09 -27.88 13.48
N GLY A 208 -3.53 -26.74 14.03
CA GLY A 208 -2.80 -25.47 14.03
C GLY A 208 -2.74 -24.77 12.67
N TYR A 209 -3.62 -25.12 11.72
CA TYR A 209 -3.75 -24.47 10.41
C TYR A 209 -4.61 -23.21 10.48
N CYS A 210 -5.57 -23.20 11.41
CA CYS A 210 -6.44 -22.06 11.68
C CYS A 210 -6.49 -21.76 13.19
N GLU A 211 -6.97 -20.58 13.55
CA GLU A 211 -7.23 -20.13 14.91
C GLU A 211 -8.57 -19.41 15.00
N TYR A 212 -9.26 -19.54 16.13
CA TYR A 212 -10.43 -18.72 16.44
C TYR A 212 -10.01 -17.30 16.85
N ALA A 213 -10.78 -16.30 16.42
CA ALA A 213 -10.57 -14.90 16.76
C ALA A 213 -11.92 -14.21 17.03
N ASP A 214 -11.85 -12.97 17.54
CA ASP A 214 -13.01 -12.12 17.84
C ASP A 214 -14.07 -12.80 18.73
N ASN A 215 -13.65 -13.34 19.88
CA ASN A 215 -14.50 -14.12 20.79
C ASN A 215 -15.15 -15.32 20.09
N ASP A 216 -14.35 -16.06 19.33
CA ASP A 216 -14.75 -17.25 18.57
C ASP A 216 -15.82 -16.98 17.49
N GLN A 217 -15.95 -15.73 17.03
CA GLN A 217 -16.87 -15.38 15.94
C GLN A 217 -16.22 -15.47 14.56
N THR A 218 -14.89 -15.44 14.50
CA THR A 218 -14.13 -15.52 13.25
C THR A 218 -13.14 -16.69 13.28
N ILE A 219 -12.91 -17.29 12.10
CA ILE A 219 -11.84 -18.24 11.86
C ILE A 219 -10.77 -17.58 11.00
N LYS A 220 -9.50 -17.74 11.35
CA LYS A 220 -8.37 -17.12 10.66
C LYS A 220 -7.29 -18.14 10.37
N LEU A 221 -6.62 -18.03 9.22
CA LEU A 221 -5.45 -18.86 8.92
C LEU A 221 -4.27 -18.46 9.81
N THR A 222 -3.56 -19.46 10.33
CA THR A 222 -2.26 -19.25 10.98
C THR A 222 -1.16 -19.06 9.92
N LEU A 223 0.04 -18.66 10.35
CA LEU A 223 1.22 -18.66 9.47
C LEU A 223 1.53 -20.07 8.95
N ARG A 224 1.39 -21.10 9.79
CA ARG A 224 1.56 -22.51 9.38
C ARG A 224 0.56 -22.88 8.28
N GLY A 225 -0.71 -22.54 8.46
CA GLY A 225 -1.74 -22.83 7.46
C GLY A 225 -1.51 -22.12 6.13
N THR A 226 -1.05 -20.87 6.20
CA THR A 226 -0.68 -20.08 5.02
C THR A 226 0.52 -20.68 4.29
N ASN A 227 1.59 -21.02 5.00
CA ASN A 227 2.80 -21.60 4.41
C ASN A 227 2.51 -22.98 3.78
N TYR A 228 1.72 -23.81 4.46
CA TYR A 228 1.31 -25.12 3.92
C TYR A 228 0.54 -24.99 2.60
N ILE A 229 -0.50 -24.15 2.54
CA ILE A 229 -1.28 -23.99 1.29
C ILE A 229 -0.44 -23.35 0.19
N ASN A 230 0.39 -22.34 0.51
CA ASN A 230 1.28 -21.73 -0.47
C ASN A 230 2.25 -22.77 -1.07
N GLY A 231 2.89 -23.58 -0.22
CA GLY A 231 3.76 -24.66 -0.66
C GLY A 231 3.01 -25.66 -1.53
N MET A 232 1.88 -26.18 -1.05
CA MET A 232 1.06 -27.13 -1.80
C MET A 232 0.64 -26.61 -3.18
N MET A 233 0.20 -25.35 -3.29
CA MET A 233 -0.26 -24.75 -4.55
C MET A 233 0.85 -24.44 -5.54
N THR A 234 2.08 -24.24 -5.05
CA THR A 234 3.25 -23.92 -5.88
C THR A 234 4.16 -25.11 -6.13
N GLY A 235 3.78 -26.32 -5.67
CA GLY A 235 4.68 -27.48 -5.70
C GLY A 235 5.92 -27.28 -4.84
N GLU A 236 5.81 -26.50 -3.77
CA GLU A 236 6.92 -25.97 -2.95
C GLU A 236 7.93 -25.15 -3.77
N TYR A 237 7.38 -24.34 -4.68
CA TYR A 237 8.11 -23.42 -5.55
C TYR A 237 9.04 -24.13 -6.54
N ASP A 238 8.53 -25.19 -7.16
CA ASP A 238 9.23 -26.01 -8.16
C ASP A 238 9.61 -25.26 -9.45
N GLU A 239 10.25 -25.97 -10.39
CA GLU A 239 10.71 -25.38 -11.65
C GLU A 239 9.57 -24.78 -12.48
N ASP A 240 8.36 -25.36 -12.43
CA ASP A 240 7.19 -24.87 -13.16
C ASP A 240 6.70 -23.55 -12.56
N TRP A 241 6.61 -23.45 -11.23
CA TRP A 241 6.33 -22.20 -10.55
C TRP A 241 7.40 -21.15 -10.84
N GLN A 242 8.68 -21.46 -10.72
CA GLN A 242 9.77 -20.49 -10.95
C GLN A 242 9.70 -19.91 -12.36
N LYS A 243 9.49 -20.77 -13.37
CA LYS A 243 9.33 -20.33 -14.75
C LYS A 243 8.10 -19.44 -14.93
N TRP A 244 6.96 -19.83 -14.35
CA TRP A 244 5.74 -19.02 -14.41
C TRP A 244 5.93 -17.66 -13.75
N TRP A 245 6.57 -17.65 -12.58
CA TRP A 245 6.80 -16.46 -11.76
C TRP A 245 7.73 -15.46 -12.44
N ASP A 246 8.83 -15.94 -13.03
CA ASP A 246 9.76 -15.10 -13.79
C ASP A 246 9.05 -14.40 -14.97
N GLU A 247 8.31 -15.16 -15.79
CA GLU A 247 7.54 -14.61 -16.90
C GLU A 247 6.44 -13.63 -16.42
N PHE A 248 5.82 -13.91 -15.28
CA PHE A 248 4.80 -13.04 -14.68
C PHE A 248 5.40 -11.71 -14.24
N GLN A 249 6.57 -11.74 -13.59
CA GLN A 249 7.27 -10.54 -13.15
C GLN A 249 7.67 -9.64 -14.32
N GLU A 250 8.15 -10.23 -15.42
CA GLU A 250 8.48 -9.48 -16.64
C GLU A 250 7.26 -8.75 -17.20
N HIS A 251 6.11 -9.43 -17.28
CA HIS A 251 4.86 -8.81 -17.73
C HIS A 251 4.34 -7.75 -16.74
N LEU A 252 4.40 -8.01 -15.44
CA LEU A 252 3.96 -7.07 -14.41
C LEU A 252 4.80 -5.79 -14.43
N ALA A 253 6.12 -5.89 -14.64
CA ALA A 253 7.04 -4.75 -14.71
C ALA A 253 6.75 -3.81 -15.89
N MET A 254 6.03 -4.27 -16.92
CA MET A 254 5.56 -3.43 -18.03
C MET A 254 4.34 -2.59 -17.66
N ILE A 255 3.63 -2.93 -16.57
CA ILE A 255 2.45 -2.19 -16.12
C ILE A 255 2.91 -1.03 -15.22
N PRO A 256 2.57 0.23 -15.55
CA PRO A 256 3.02 1.37 -14.76
C PRO A 256 2.63 1.27 -13.29
N TYR A 257 3.57 1.58 -12.38
CA TYR A 257 3.33 1.60 -10.93
C TYR A 257 2.81 0.29 -10.32
N ARG A 258 3.02 -0.86 -10.99
CA ARG A 258 2.77 -2.18 -10.39
C ARG A 258 4.06 -2.77 -9.85
N TYR A 259 3.95 -3.32 -8.65
CA TYR A 259 5.02 -3.96 -7.91
C TYR A 259 4.53 -5.30 -7.37
N ILE A 260 5.48 -6.18 -7.09
CA ILE A 260 5.21 -7.39 -6.32
C ILE A 260 4.93 -6.95 -4.89
N ARG A 261 3.71 -7.23 -4.42
CA ARG A 261 3.29 -6.96 -3.04
C ARG A 261 3.86 -8.02 -2.11
N GLN A 262 3.88 -7.71 -0.81
CA GLN A 262 4.31 -8.68 0.20
C GLN A 262 3.39 -9.91 0.28
N ASP A 263 2.08 -9.72 0.11
CA ASP A 263 1.09 -10.79 0.08
C ASP A 263 1.01 -11.41 -1.33
N TRP A 264 1.45 -12.67 -1.43
CA TRP A 264 1.51 -13.41 -2.69
C TRP A 264 0.26 -14.25 -2.96
N THR A 265 -0.72 -14.25 -2.04
CA THR A 265 -1.93 -15.06 -2.12
C THR A 265 -2.62 -14.94 -3.47
N SER A 266 -2.76 -13.71 -3.99
CA SER A 266 -3.39 -13.48 -5.29
C SER A 266 -2.61 -14.09 -6.45
N TYR A 267 -1.28 -14.01 -6.43
CA TYR A 267 -0.42 -14.53 -7.51
C TYR A 267 -0.43 -16.06 -7.52
N ILE A 268 -0.22 -16.67 -6.35
CA ILE A 268 -0.27 -18.13 -6.18
C ILE A 268 -1.66 -18.66 -6.58
N LYS A 269 -2.72 -17.92 -6.24
CA LYS A 269 -4.07 -18.32 -6.62
C LYS A 269 -4.23 -18.35 -8.14
N MET A 270 -3.77 -17.31 -8.85
CA MET A 270 -3.83 -17.29 -10.31
C MET A 270 -3.01 -18.41 -10.95
N TYR A 271 -1.83 -18.73 -10.40
CA TYR A 271 -1.08 -19.91 -10.83
C TYR A 271 -1.85 -21.21 -10.62
N SER A 272 -2.42 -21.43 -9.42
CA SER A 272 -3.20 -22.62 -9.09
C SER A 272 -4.49 -22.76 -9.89
N GLU A 273 -5.03 -21.64 -10.39
CA GLU A 273 -6.19 -21.60 -11.29
C GLU A 273 -5.77 -21.68 -12.77
N GLU A 274 -4.51 -22.05 -13.06
CA GLU A 274 -3.95 -22.29 -14.39
C GLU A 274 -3.94 -21.06 -15.31
N TYR A 275 -3.88 -19.85 -14.75
CA TYR A 275 -3.68 -18.65 -15.57
C TYR A 275 -2.27 -18.68 -16.16
N THR A 276 -2.14 -18.30 -17.43
CA THR A 276 -0.81 -18.00 -17.98
C THR A 276 -0.22 -16.76 -17.29
N PRO A 277 1.11 -16.61 -17.25
CA PRO A 277 1.77 -15.46 -16.63
C PRO A 277 1.24 -14.12 -17.17
N LYS A 278 1.03 -14.04 -18.48
CA LYS A 278 0.45 -12.86 -19.15
C LYS A 278 -0.98 -12.57 -18.69
N GLN A 279 -1.86 -13.58 -18.65
CA GLN A 279 -3.25 -13.40 -18.21
C GLN A 279 -3.32 -12.96 -16.73
N ALA A 280 -2.43 -13.48 -15.89
CA ALA A 280 -2.32 -13.07 -14.50
C ALA A 280 -1.86 -11.60 -14.39
N ALA A 281 -0.84 -11.20 -15.16
CA ALA A 281 -0.37 -9.81 -15.19
C ALA A 281 -1.46 -8.85 -15.70
N GLU A 282 -2.22 -9.23 -16.73
CA GLU A 282 -3.30 -8.41 -17.29
C GLU A 282 -4.39 -8.04 -16.28
N ARG A 283 -4.58 -8.86 -15.23
CA ARG A 283 -5.52 -8.55 -14.14
C ARG A 283 -5.08 -7.39 -13.25
N PHE A 284 -3.82 -7.00 -13.32
CA PHE A 284 -3.29 -5.84 -12.62
C PHE A 284 -3.29 -4.57 -13.49
N ASN A 285 -3.74 -4.64 -14.75
CA ASN A 285 -3.86 -3.44 -15.58
C ASN A 285 -4.77 -2.40 -14.92
N TRP A 286 -4.39 -1.14 -15.07
CA TRP A 286 -5.27 -0.04 -14.74
C TRP A 286 -6.51 -0.09 -15.63
N SER A 287 -7.69 0.01 -15.04
CA SER A 287 -8.90 0.20 -15.85
C SER A 287 -8.93 1.60 -16.46
N SER A 288 -9.84 1.83 -17.41
CA SER A 288 -9.92 3.09 -18.15
C SER A 288 -10.09 4.30 -17.25
N CYS A 289 -10.90 4.21 -16.20
CA CYS A 289 -11.13 5.35 -15.29
C CYS A 289 -9.88 5.77 -14.51
N TYR A 290 -8.98 4.84 -14.14
CA TYR A 290 -7.72 5.17 -13.49
C TYR A 290 -6.74 5.81 -14.46
N THR A 291 -6.74 5.34 -15.72
CA THR A 291 -5.91 5.91 -16.78
C THR A 291 -6.37 7.33 -17.16
N GLU A 292 -7.69 7.56 -17.22
CA GLU A 292 -8.28 8.87 -17.43
C GLU A 292 -7.92 9.84 -16.29
N ALA A 293 -8.08 9.41 -15.03
CA ALA A 293 -7.70 10.22 -13.87
C ALA A 293 -6.23 10.64 -13.89
N GLN A 294 -5.31 9.70 -14.18
CA GLN A 294 -3.89 9.99 -14.37
C GLN A 294 -3.66 11.09 -15.42
N ASN A 295 -4.27 10.96 -16.60
CA ASN A 295 -4.09 11.90 -17.71
C ASN A 295 -4.61 13.30 -17.36
N GLU A 296 -5.73 13.36 -16.65
CA GLU A 296 -6.31 14.64 -16.26
C GLU A 296 -5.52 15.30 -15.12
N ILE A 297 -4.93 14.54 -14.18
CA ILE A 297 -3.98 15.07 -13.17
C ILE A 297 -2.75 15.65 -13.87
N GLN A 298 -2.15 14.91 -14.80
CA GLN A 298 -1.01 15.39 -15.59
C GLN A 298 -1.37 16.67 -16.36
N SER A 299 -2.56 16.70 -16.97
CA SER A 299 -3.05 17.89 -17.68
C SER A 299 -3.25 19.07 -16.73
N ALA A 300 -3.76 18.84 -15.52
CA ALA A 300 -3.96 19.88 -14.52
C ALA A 300 -2.62 20.49 -14.07
N ILE A 301 -1.63 19.64 -13.80
CA ILE A 301 -0.28 20.05 -13.41
C ILE A 301 0.41 20.80 -14.55
N TYR A 302 0.30 20.31 -15.79
CA TYR A 302 0.83 21.03 -16.95
C TYR A 302 0.19 22.42 -17.12
N ASN A 303 -1.15 22.50 -17.07
CA ASN A 303 -1.86 23.76 -17.22
C ASN A 303 -1.59 24.75 -16.09
N GLN A 304 -1.30 24.27 -14.89
CA GLN A 304 -1.06 25.13 -13.73
C GLN A 304 0.42 25.53 -13.60
N LEU A 305 1.34 24.58 -13.73
CA LEU A 305 2.76 24.75 -13.42
C LEU A 305 3.64 24.83 -14.68
N GLY A 306 3.09 24.57 -15.87
CA GLY A 306 3.85 24.50 -17.12
C GLY A 306 4.77 23.28 -17.22
N VAL A 307 4.61 22.29 -16.33
CA VAL A 307 5.46 21.11 -16.26
C VAL A 307 4.82 19.95 -17.01
N ASN A 308 5.55 19.38 -17.96
CA ASN A 308 5.15 18.14 -18.61
C ASN A 308 5.65 16.95 -17.78
N LEU A 309 4.75 16.32 -17.04
CA LEU A 309 5.11 15.24 -16.13
C LEU A 309 5.43 13.96 -16.89
N GLU A 310 6.61 13.40 -16.61
CA GLU A 310 6.96 12.05 -17.03
C GLU A 310 6.04 11.01 -16.37
N LEU A 311 6.07 9.77 -16.89
CA LEU A 311 5.35 8.68 -16.28
C LEU A 311 5.82 8.42 -14.85
N TYR A 312 7.10 8.61 -14.54
CA TYR A 312 7.71 8.46 -13.21
C TYR A 312 8.43 9.75 -12.79
N PRO A 313 7.71 10.75 -12.29
CA PRO A 313 8.29 12.02 -11.86
C PRO A 313 9.31 11.83 -10.73
N MET A 314 10.41 12.56 -10.84
CA MET A 314 11.45 12.60 -9.81
C MET A 314 11.11 13.51 -8.65
N GLU A 315 10.26 14.49 -8.94
CA GLU A 315 9.84 15.51 -8.01
C GLU A 315 8.55 15.07 -7.35
N ARG A 316 8.32 15.57 -6.13
CA ARG A 316 7.09 15.32 -5.41
C ARG A 316 6.13 16.47 -5.57
N TYR A 317 4.85 16.14 -5.66
CA TYR A 317 3.80 17.11 -5.84
C TYR A 317 2.75 16.94 -4.75
N MET A 318 2.19 18.05 -4.27
CA MET A 318 1.07 18.06 -3.34
C MET A 318 -0.16 18.60 -4.05
N GLN A 319 -1.29 17.94 -3.85
CA GLN A 319 -2.60 18.45 -4.22
C GLN A 319 -3.33 18.94 -2.97
N PHE A 320 -3.75 20.20 -3.00
CA PHE A 320 -4.66 20.78 -2.01
C PHE A 320 -6.07 20.79 -2.57
N THR A 321 -7.08 20.43 -1.77
CA THR A 321 -8.49 20.39 -2.18
C THR A 321 -9.45 20.96 -1.11
N PRO A 322 -9.18 22.17 -0.58
CA PRO A 322 -9.91 22.70 0.57
C PRO A 322 -11.40 22.93 0.26
N ARG A 323 -12.24 22.65 1.24
CA ARG A 323 -13.69 22.84 1.19
C ARG A 323 -14.20 23.42 2.48
N ILE A 324 -15.28 24.19 2.40
CA ILE A 324 -16.09 24.55 3.56
C ILE A 324 -17.44 23.84 3.49
N TYR A 325 -17.81 23.17 4.57
CA TYR A 325 -19.11 22.58 4.78
C TYR A 325 -20.02 23.60 5.44
N LEU A 326 -21.19 23.78 4.83
CA LEU A 326 -22.22 24.71 5.25
C LEU A 326 -23.38 23.91 5.83
N THR A 327 -24.08 24.53 6.78
CA THR A 327 -25.34 23.99 7.29
C THR A 327 -26.42 23.95 6.19
N PRO A 328 -27.47 23.12 6.33
CA PRO A 328 -28.48 22.93 5.29
C PRO A 328 -29.17 24.22 4.85
N ASP A 329 -29.45 25.12 5.79
CA ASP A 329 -30.02 26.45 5.56
C ASP A 329 -29.11 27.34 4.70
N LEU A 330 -27.80 27.14 4.79
CA LEU A 330 -26.78 27.87 4.03
C LEU A 330 -26.39 27.19 2.72
N THR A 331 -26.95 26.03 2.39
CA THR A 331 -26.64 25.32 1.12
C THR A 331 -27.07 26.13 -0.11
N SER A 332 -28.09 26.99 0.03
CA SER A 332 -28.57 27.89 -1.02
C SER A 332 -27.72 29.17 -1.17
N LEU A 333 -26.73 29.39 -0.30
CA LEU A 333 -25.89 30.58 -0.32
C LEU A 333 -25.16 30.70 -1.67
N LYS A 334 -25.22 31.90 -2.26
CA LYS A 334 -24.55 32.18 -3.53
C LYS A 334 -23.04 32.04 -3.35
N VAL A 335 -22.39 31.28 -4.22
CA VAL A 335 -20.93 31.07 -4.18
C VAL A 335 -20.14 32.39 -4.24
N SER A 336 -20.68 33.43 -4.89
CA SER A 336 -20.07 34.77 -4.94
C SER A 336 -19.99 35.48 -3.60
N ASP A 337 -20.76 35.03 -2.60
CA ASP A 337 -20.75 35.53 -1.23
C ASP A 337 -19.62 34.90 -0.39
N ILE A 338 -19.07 33.77 -0.83
CA ILE A 338 -18.05 33.03 -0.09
C ILE A 338 -16.67 33.49 -0.55
N GLU A 339 -15.89 34.01 0.38
CA GLU A 339 -14.49 34.36 0.18
C GLU A 339 -13.58 33.30 0.81
N PHE A 340 -12.50 33.02 0.10
CA PHE A 340 -11.44 32.09 0.52
C PHE A 340 -10.09 32.80 0.39
N THR A 341 -9.27 32.69 1.43
CA THR A 341 -7.86 33.06 1.40
C THR A 341 -7.04 31.95 2.03
N VAL A 342 -5.79 31.83 1.62
CA VAL A 342 -4.86 30.82 2.13
C VAL A 342 -3.54 31.48 2.49
N GLU A 343 -2.94 31.02 3.58
CA GLU A 343 -1.62 31.43 4.07
C GLU A 343 -0.76 30.18 4.26
N GLY A 344 0.54 30.30 4.03
CA GLY A 344 1.48 29.17 4.10
C GLY A 344 2.82 29.53 3.47
N PRO A 345 3.73 28.55 3.31
CA PRO A 345 4.99 28.75 2.62
C PRO A 345 4.80 29.25 1.19
N ASP A 346 5.68 30.13 0.72
CA ASP A 346 5.58 30.75 -0.61
C ASP A 346 5.48 29.72 -1.75
N TRP A 347 6.14 28.56 -1.62
CA TRP A 347 6.09 27.48 -2.61
C TRP A 347 4.76 26.72 -2.65
N ALA A 348 3.98 26.75 -1.57
CA ALA A 348 2.72 26.01 -1.43
C ALA A 348 1.51 26.82 -1.93
N ILE A 349 1.67 28.13 -2.11
CA ILE A 349 0.62 29.05 -2.54
C ILE A 349 0.85 29.46 -4.00
N PRO A 350 0.01 29.03 -4.96
CA PRO A 350 0.21 29.31 -6.37
C PRO A 350 -0.07 30.77 -6.75
N ASP A 351 0.62 31.23 -7.80
CA ASP A 351 0.39 32.54 -8.43
C ASP A 351 -0.97 32.62 -9.14
N GLY A 352 -1.95 33.20 -8.46
CA GLY A 352 -3.23 33.57 -9.06
C GLY A 352 -4.37 33.70 -8.06
N ASP A 353 -5.52 34.12 -8.58
CA ASP A 353 -6.71 34.26 -7.75
C ASP A 353 -7.42 32.91 -7.56
N PHE A 354 -7.78 32.65 -6.31
CA PHE A 354 -8.71 31.61 -5.95
C PHE A 354 -10.15 32.01 -6.25
N LYS A 355 -10.97 31.02 -6.58
CA LYS A 355 -12.41 31.17 -6.81
C LYS A 355 -13.16 30.06 -6.08
N ALA A 356 -14.10 30.44 -5.23
CA ALA A 356 -15.06 29.51 -4.66
C ALA A 356 -15.94 28.94 -5.79
N LYS A 357 -16.22 27.63 -5.74
CA LYS A 357 -17.03 26.92 -6.73
C LYS A 357 -17.78 25.76 -6.08
N ARG A 358 -19.05 25.59 -6.48
CA ARG A 358 -19.82 24.39 -6.18
C ARG A 358 -19.72 23.44 -7.38
N TYR A 359 -19.05 22.31 -7.19
CA TYR A 359 -18.80 21.33 -8.26
C TYR A 359 -20.03 20.47 -8.57
N TRP A 360 -20.92 20.29 -7.59
CA TRP A 360 -22.19 19.60 -7.76
C TRP A 360 -23.35 20.41 -7.20
N PRO A 361 -24.53 20.34 -7.84
CA PRO A 361 -25.75 20.93 -7.30
C PRO A 361 -26.08 20.36 -5.91
N ASN A 362 -26.63 21.20 -5.02
CA ASN A 362 -27.21 20.81 -3.73
C ASN A 362 -26.27 20.13 -2.72
N LYS A 363 -24.96 20.00 -2.98
CA LYS A 363 -24.00 19.57 -1.95
C LYS A 363 -23.89 20.63 -0.88
N CYS A 364 -23.76 20.25 0.39
CA CYS A 364 -23.61 21.17 1.52
C CYS A 364 -22.24 21.87 1.56
N TYR A 365 -21.28 21.49 0.71
CA TYR A 365 -19.95 22.10 0.70
C TYR A 365 -19.67 22.96 -0.53
N VAL A 366 -18.75 23.90 -0.35
CA VAL A 366 -18.16 24.73 -1.40
C VAL A 366 -16.66 24.50 -1.41
N ALA A 367 -16.10 24.29 -2.59
CA ALA A 367 -14.66 24.06 -2.77
C ALA A 367 -14.01 25.28 -3.42
N VAL A 368 -12.68 25.24 -3.56
CA VAL A 368 -11.90 26.25 -4.27
C VAL A 368 -11.39 25.71 -5.60
N CYS A 369 -11.14 26.59 -6.56
CA CYS A 369 -10.24 26.34 -7.67
C CYS A 369 -9.45 27.59 -8.03
N LEU A 370 -8.40 27.42 -8.82
CA LEU A 370 -7.72 28.55 -9.45
C LEU A 370 -8.57 29.09 -10.60
N LYS A 371 -8.69 30.41 -10.72
CA LYS A 371 -9.44 31.05 -11.82
C LYS A 371 -8.93 30.62 -13.21
N LYS A 372 -7.62 30.37 -13.35
CA LYS A 372 -6.97 29.95 -14.61
C LYS A 372 -7.29 28.50 -14.99
N THR A 373 -7.58 27.63 -14.01
CA THR A 373 -7.87 26.21 -14.21
C THR A 373 -9.20 25.82 -13.53
N PRO A 374 -10.34 26.44 -13.91
CA PRO A 374 -11.58 26.38 -13.14
C PRO A 374 -12.28 25.01 -13.18
N LYS A 375 -11.77 24.06 -13.97
CA LYS A 375 -12.27 22.68 -14.05
C LYS A 375 -11.78 21.82 -12.90
N HIS A 376 -10.61 22.12 -12.31
CA HIS A 376 -9.99 21.28 -11.29
C HIS A 376 -10.25 21.82 -9.89
N ARG A 377 -10.59 20.93 -8.96
CA ARG A 377 -10.74 21.28 -7.55
C ARG A 377 -9.37 21.53 -6.95
N GLY A 378 -9.24 22.66 -6.25
CA GLY A 378 -8.03 23.05 -5.56
C GLY A 378 -6.88 23.42 -6.49
N TRP A 379 -5.67 23.01 -6.14
CA TRP A 379 -4.44 23.30 -6.88
C TRP A 379 -3.33 22.30 -6.56
N TYR A 380 -2.31 22.29 -7.42
CA TYR A 380 -1.11 21.45 -7.26
C TYR A 380 0.12 22.30 -6.99
N VAL A 381 1.07 21.81 -6.21
CA VAL A 381 2.39 22.43 -6.06
C VAL A 381 3.48 21.39 -6.10
N LYS A 382 4.69 21.81 -6.47
CA LYS A 382 5.89 21.01 -6.30
C LYS A 382 6.41 21.21 -4.87
N ILE A 383 6.64 20.13 -4.14
CA ILE A 383 7.24 20.20 -2.80
C ILE A 383 8.77 20.37 -2.99
N PRO A 384 9.40 21.36 -2.35
CA PRO A 384 10.86 21.49 -2.36
C PRO A 384 11.55 20.28 -1.75
N GLU A 385 12.77 19.99 -2.22
CA GLU A 385 13.58 18.90 -1.67
C GLU A 385 13.88 19.13 -0.19
N GLY A 386 13.76 18.07 0.63
CA GLY A 386 13.99 18.12 2.08
C GLY A 386 12.82 18.63 2.92
N VAL A 387 11.69 19.02 2.31
CA VAL A 387 10.49 19.40 3.07
C VAL A 387 9.66 18.15 3.39
N GLU A 388 9.67 17.77 4.67
CA GLU A 388 8.90 16.63 5.18
C GLU A 388 7.65 17.08 5.97
N SER A 389 7.63 18.32 6.48
CA SER A 389 6.47 18.88 7.18
C SER A 389 6.30 20.37 6.89
N PHE A 390 5.05 20.83 6.82
CA PHE A 390 4.70 22.23 6.59
C PHE A 390 3.28 22.55 7.03
N GLU A 391 3.01 23.84 7.29
CA GLU A 391 1.70 24.33 7.71
C GLU A 391 0.99 25.14 6.61
N ILE A 392 -0.32 24.96 6.49
CA ILE A 392 -1.21 25.76 5.63
C ILE A 392 -2.40 26.23 6.45
N THR A 393 -2.78 27.49 6.33
CA THR A 393 -3.98 28.04 6.95
C THR A 393 -5.01 28.42 5.90
N TYR A 394 -6.16 27.75 5.94
CA TYR A 394 -7.32 28.07 5.12
C TYR A 394 -8.24 29.02 5.88
N LYS A 395 -8.66 30.12 5.24
CA LYS A 395 -9.61 31.08 5.82
C LYS A 395 -10.81 31.24 4.92
N TRP A 396 -11.98 31.07 5.51
CA TRP A 396 -13.27 31.21 4.84
C TRP A 396 -14.10 32.28 5.51
N LYS A 397 -14.81 33.09 4.73
CA LYS A 397 -15.77 34.05 5.27
C LYS A 397 -16.90 34.34 4.28
N SER A 398 -18.02 34.83 4.79
CA SER A 398 -19.14 35.33 3.99
C SER A 398 -19.07 36.85 3.87
N LYS A 399 -19.24 37.39 2.67
CA LYS A 399 -19.32 38.84 2.42
C LYS A 399 -20.53 39.48 3.11
N SER A 400 -21.66 38.78 3.09
CA SER A 400 -22.90 39.20 3.75
C SER A 400 -22.94 38.90 5.25
N GLY A 401 -21.96 38.16 5.77
CA GLY A 401 -21.96 37.70 7.17
C GLY A 401 -22.92 36.53 7.42
N ALA A 402 -23.31 35.79 6.38
CA ALA A 402 -24.22 34.63 6.48
C ALA A 402 -23.66 33.51 7.37
N PHE A 403 -22.33 33.41 7.51
CA PHE A 403 -21.69 32.53 8.48
C PHE A 403 -20.43 33.16 9.07
N LYS A 404 -20.05 32.66 10.24
CA LYS A 404 -18.86 33.10 11.00
C LYS A 404 -17.58 32.81 10.21
N PRO A 405 -16.60 33.71 10.18
CA PRO A 405 -15.29 33.39 9.63
C PRO A 405 -14.71 32.10 10.21
N VAL A 406 -14.23 31.22 9.34
CA VAL A 406 -13.63 29.93 9.71
C VAL A 406 -12.14 29.97 9.36
N THR A 407 -11.30 29.71 10.34
CA THR A 407 -9.85 29.51 10.17
C THR A 407 -9.54 28.05 10.42
N HIS A 408 -8.94 27.38 9.45
CA HIS A 408 -8.54 25.98 9.54
C HIS A 408 -7.04 25.90 9.31
N LYS A 409 -6.30 25.69 10.38
CA LYS A 409 -4.85 25.46 10.35
C LYS A 409 -4.60 23.96 10.14
N MET A 410 -3.78 23.64 9.17
CA MET A 410 -3.45 22.28 8.78
C MET A 410 -1.94 22.10 8.80
N THR A 411 -1.46 21.15 9.60
CA THR A 411 -0.06 20.70 9.57
C THR A 411 0.00 19.41 8.77
N TYR A 412 0.78 19.40 7.71
CA TYR A 412 1.02 18.20 6.90
C TYR A 412 2.38 17.61 7.22
N THR A 413 2.44 16.30 7.38
CA THR A 413 3.68 15.52 7.44
C THR A 413 3.68 14.50 6.32
N CYS A 414 4.67 14.59 5.43
CA CYS A 414 4.75 13.83 4.19
C CYS A 414 5.72 12.65 4.34
N TYR A 415 5.21 11.44 4.16
CA TYR A 415 5.97 10.20 4.22
C TYR A 415 6.12 9.55 2.85
N ILE A 416 7.26 8.89 2.64
CA ILE A 416 7.49 8.04 1.47
C ILE A 416 7.26 6.60 1.92
N ASN A 417 6.38 5.88 1.22
CA ASN A 417 6.21 4.46 1.49
C ASN A 417 7.40 3.70 0.91
N PRO A 418 8.20 2.99 1.73
CA PRO A 418 9.36 2.24 1.25
C PRO A 418 8.96 1.12 0.25
N GLU A 419 7.75 0.58 0.32
CA GLU A 419 7.27 -0.43 -0.64
C GLU A 419 6.99 0.14 -2.03
N TYR A 420 6.66 1.42 -2.13
CA TYR A 420 6.26 2.10 -3.36
C TYR A 420 7.03 3.42 -3.54
N PRO A 421 8.36 3.37 -3.66
CA PRO A 421 9.21 4.55 -3.59
C PRO A 421 9.05 5.50 -4.80
N LEU A 422 8.34 5.09 -5.86
CA LEU A 422 8.04 5.96 -7.00
C LEU A 422 6.75 6.73 -6.89
N ASP A 423 5.91 6.39 -5.92
CA ASP A 423 4.71 7.14 -5.68
C ASP A 423 5.09 8.57 -5.29
N TRP A 424 4.53 9.56 -5.99
CA TRP A 424 5.06 10.92 -6.06
C TRP A 424 4.04 12.02 -5.74
N LEU A 425 2.76 11.68 -5.75
CA LEU A 425 1.66 12.61 -5.54
C LEU A 425 1.14 12.47 -4.12
N TYR A 426 1.23 13.54 -3.35
CA TYR A 426 0.58 13.71 -2.07
C TYR A 426 -0.79 14.37 -2.27
N GLY A 427 -1.75 13.97 -1.45
CA GLY A 427 -3.07 14.56 -1.44
C GLY A 427 -4.06 13.64 -0.76
N ASN A 428 -5.02 14.23 -0.06
CA ASN A 428 -6.05 13.47 0.65
C ASN A 428 -6.90 12.61 -0.30
N GLU A 429 -7.17 13.11 -1.50
CA GLU A 429 -7.88 12.35 -2.54
C GLU A 429 -7.02 11.23 -3.16
N ALA A 430 -5.69 11.38 -3.15
CA ALA A 430 -4.75 10.42 -3.72
C ALA A 430 -4.56 9.16 -2.85
N GLN A 431 -4.97 9.21 -1.58
CA GLN A 431 -4.80 8.12 -0.61
C GLN A 431 -6.03 7.24 -0.41
N LYS A 432 -7.18 7.61 -1.01
CA LYS A 432 -8.47 6.96 -0.76
C LYS A 432 -8.56 5.48 -1.14
N HIS A 433 -7.62 4.96 -1.92
CA HIS A 433 -7.73 3.61 -2.50
C HIS A 433 -6.53 2.69 -2.21
N ARG A 434 -5.55 3.16 -1.41
CA ARG A 434 -4.27 2.47 -1.28
C ARG A 434 -4.25 1.33 -0.24
N GLN A 435 -5.18 1.33 0.71
CA GLN A 435 -5.28 0.27 1.72
C GLN A 435 -6.72 -0.24 1.79
N SER A 436 -6.95 -1.51 1.42
CA SER A 436 -8.29 -2.13 1.45
C SER A 436 -8.70 -2.62 2.85
N LYS A 437 -7.82 -2.52 3.85
CA LYS A 437 -8.10 -2.94 5.24
C LYS A 437 -8.61 -1.81 6.13
N PHE A 438 -8.21 -0.58 5.85
CA PHE A 438 -8.82 0.61 6.42
C PHE A 438 -9.65 1.20 5.30
N VAL A 439 -10.98 1.18 5.39
CA VAL A 439 -11.79 1.97 4.47
C VAL A 439 -11.28 3.40 4.63
N PRO A 440 -10.59 4.02 3.65
CA PRO A 440 -10.15 5.39 3.82
C PRO A 440 -11.42 6.19 3.58
N MET A 441 -12.22 6.36 4.61
CA MET A 441 -13.47 7.08 4.53
C MET A 441 -13.15 8.53 4.19
N GLY A 442 -13.21 8.91 2.91
CA GLY A 442 -13.56 10.26 2.46
C GLY A 442 -12.97 11.43 3.27
N TYR A 443 -11.70 11.45 3.66
CA TYR A 443 -11.18 12.56 4.48
C TYR A 443 -10.60 13.65 3.58
N ASP A 444 -11.43 14.39 2.86
CA ASP A 444 -10.90 15.60 2.20
C ASP A 444 -10.62 16.70 3.24
N GLU A 445 -9.93 17.75 2.80
CA GLU A 445 -9.74 18.95 3.61
C GLU A 445 -11.07 19.66 3.77
N TYR A 446 -11.71 19.51 4.95
CA TYR A 446 -12.97 20.18 5.21
C TYR A 446 -12.91 21.13 6.41
N SER A 447 -13.14 22.40 6.17
CA SER A 447 -13.52 23.34 7.21
C SER A 447 -15.04 23.30 7.39
N PHE A 448 -15.56 23.68 8.56
CA PHE A 448 -16.99 23.79 8.80
C PHE A 448 -17.32 25.06 9.58
N ASN A 449 -18.50 25.61 9.35
CA ASN A 449 -18.94 26.84 10.00
C ASN A 449 -19.76 26.62 11.28
N ALA A 450 -20.14 25.38 11.58
CA ALA A 450 -20.89 24.99 12.76
C ALA A 450 -20.64 23.51 13.11
N MET A 451 -20.82 23.15 14.40
CA MET A 451 -20.72 21.75 14.85
C MET A 451 -21.69 20.82 14.12
N TYR A 452 -22.87 21.34 13.74
CA TYR A 452 -23.86 20.61 12.93
C TYR A 452 -23.24 19.92 11.70
N CYS A 453 -22.29 20.59 11.03
CA CYS A 453 -21.65 20.05 9.82
C CYS A 453 -20.74 18.87 10.10
N LEU A 454 -20.19 18.78 11.32
CA LEU A 454 -19.34 17.67 11.74
C LEU A 454 -20.19 16.50 12.27
N THR A 455 -21.22 16.78 13.06
CA THR A 455 -22.08 15.76 13.70
C THR A 455 -23.29 15.35 12.85
N HIS A 456 -23.45 15.91 11.65
CA HIS A 456 -24.63 15.72 10.80
C HIS A 456 -25.97 16.07 11.49
N GLY A 457 -25.91 16.98 12.47
CA GLY A 457 -27.06 17.41 13.25
C GLY A 457 -27.41 16.54 14.44
N GLU A 458 -26.62 15.51 14.73
CA GLU A 458 -26.79 14.70 15.92
C GLU A 458 -26.29 15.45 17.16
N HIS A 459 -27.01 15.29 18.27
CA HIS A 459 -26.59 15.75 19.59
C HIS A 459 -25.63 14.72 20.16
N MET A 460 -24.34 15.03 20.13
CA MET A 460 -23.27 14.17 20.62
C MET A 460 -22.63 14.78 21.87
N THR A 461 -22.28 13.94 22.83
CA THR A 461 -21.42 14.30 23.96
C THR A 461 -20.00 14.59 23.45
N ASN A 462 -19.18 15.24 24.28
CA ASN A 462 -17.77 15.45 23.94
C ASN A 462 -17.03 14.13 23.71
N GLU A 463 -17.39 13.08 24.46
CA GLU A 463 -16.84 11.74 24.32
C GLU A 463 -17.21 11.14 22.96
N GLU A 464 -18.48 11.23 22.55
CA GLU A 464 -18.96 10.77 21.24
C GLU A 464 -18.34 11.57 20.08
N ILE A 465 -18.12 12.88 20.24
CA ILE A 465 -17.41 13.70 19.25
C ILE A 465 -15.95 13.25 19.11
N CYS A 466 -15.28 12.91 20.21
CA CYS A 466 -13.91 12.39 20.16
C CYS A 466 -13.82 11.01 19.50
N GLN A 467 -14.93 10.26 19.43
CA GLN A 467 -15.00 9.00 18.68
C GLN A 467 -15.30 9.20 17.19
N LEU A 468 -15.62 10.42 16.74
CA LEU A 468 -15.80 10.66 15.30
C LEU A 468 -14.48 10.40 14.58
N ASP A 469 -14.53 9.63 13.49
CA ASP A 469 -13.32 9.19 12.79
C ASP A 469 -12.42 10.36 12.39
N ARG A 470 -13.02 11.50 12.04
CA ARG A 470 -12.24 12.68 11.67
C ARG A 470 -11.49 13.32 12.84
N VAL A 471 -12.06 13.28 14.04
CA VAL A 471 -11.37 13.76 15.24
C VAL A 471 -10.24 12.80 15.58
N GLN A 472 -10.50 11.49 15.53
CA GLN A 472 -9.47 10.47 15.69
C GLN A 472 -8.36 10.56 14.62
N ALA A 473 -8.70 11.00 13.40
CA ALA A 473 -7.77 11.13 12.28
C ALA A 473 -6.91 12.42 12.29
N GLY A 474 -6.95 13.22 13.37
CA GLY A 474 -5.94 14.26 13.59
C GLY A 474 -6.46 15.68 13.81
N ILE A 475 -7.76 15.91 14.00
CA ILE A 475 -8.22 17.23 14.49
C ILE A 475 -7.82 17.37 15.97
N GLN A 476 -6.86 18.27 16.22
CA GLN A 476 -6.34 18.55 17.56
C GLN A 476 -7.22 19.55 18.31
N LEU A 477 -7.87 20.48 17.60
CA LEU A 477 -8.71 21.51 18.21
C LEU A 477 -9.89 21.88 17.32
N ILE A 478 -11.05 22.03 17.96
CA ILE A 478 -12.23 22.70 17.40
C ILE A 478 -12.70 23.74 18.40
N ASP A 479 -12.58 25.01 18.05
CA ASP A 479 -13.00 26.14 18.88
C ASP A 479 -14.03 26.98 18.12
N ILE A 480 -15.31 26.82 18.47
CA ILE A 480 -16.43 27.56 17.88
C ILE A 480 -16.83 28.70 18.83
N LYS A 481 -16.40 29.92 18.51
CA LYS A 481 -16.76 31.14 19.24
C LYS A 481 -18.01 31.78 18.67
N LYS A 482 -18.48 32.83 19.34
CA LYS A 482 -19.62 33.64 18.85
C LYS A 482 -19.36 34.19 17.45
N ASP A 483 -18.13 34.67 17.21
CA ASP A 483 -17.81 35.45 16.01
C ASP A 483 -16.78 34.77 15.08
N SER A 484 -16.29 33.58 15.43
CA SER A 484 -15.30 32.85 14.63
C SER A 484 -15.33 31.35 14.90
N VAL A 485 -14.75 30.58 13.97
CA VAL A 485 -14.45 29.16 14.13
C VAL A 485 -12.95 28.96 13.88
N LEU A 486 -12.27 28.27 14.79
CA LEU A 486 -10.90 27.80 14.63
C LEU A 486 -10.88 26.28 14.63
N ILE A 487 -10.18 25.71 13.66
CA ILE A 487 -9.89 24.28 13.56
C ILE A 487 -8.38 24.13 13.44
N GLU A 488 -7.77 23.28 14.24
CA GLU A 488 -6.37 22.89 14.11
C GLU A 488 -6.32 21.37 13.87
N GLU A 489 -5.67 20.96 12.78
CA GLU A 489 -5.66 19.58 12.30
C GLU A 489 -4.25 19.21 11.83
N GLU A 490 -3.82 18.01 12.16
CA GLU A 490 -2.56 17.42 11.71
C GLU A 490 -2.86 16.22 10.80
N ARG A 491 -2.11 16.10 9.70
CA ARG A 491 -2.33 15.09 8.67
C ARG A 491 -1.02 14.44 8.28
N GLU A 492 -0.97 13.13 8.44
CA GLU A 492 0.07 12.29 7.88
C GLU A 492 -0.30 11.87 6.46
N LEU A 493 0.57 12.15 5.50
CA LEU A 493 0.33 11.87 4.09
C LEU A 493 1.41 10.96 3.51
N TRP A 494 1.02 9.80 3.02
CA TRP A 494 1.85 8.93 2.20
C TRP A 494 1.74 9.29 0.71
N ALA A 495 2.89 9.40 0.03
CA ALA A 495 2.88 9.62 -1.42
C ALA A 495 2.18 8.47 -2.14
N SER A 496 1.34 8.78 -3.12
CA SER A 496 0.62 7.83 -4.00
C SER A 496 1.02 8.04 -5.46
N ASN A 497 0.66 7.13 -6.35
CA ASN A 497 0.73 7.38 -7.79
C ASN A 497 -0.60 7.98 -8.29
N ALA A 498 -0.53 8.77 -9.36
CA ALA A 498 -1.70 9.47 -9.85
C ALA A 498 -2.76 8.55 -10.49
N PHE A 499 -2.44 7.29 -10.82
CA PHE A 499 -3.47 6.32 -11.25
C PHE A 499 -4.44 6.03 -10.11
N GLU A 500 -3.95 5.85 -8.88
CA GLU A 500 -4.77 5.54 -7.68
C GLU A 500 -5.66 6.70 -7.21
N SER A 501 -5.63 7.83 -7.90
CA SER A 501 -6.21 9.10 -7.44
C SER A 501 -7.49 9.48 -8.20
N VAL A 502 -8.37 8.50 -8.46
CA VAL A 502 -9.59 8.66 -9.28
C VAL A 502 -10.60 9.66 -8.71
N GLY A 503 -10.60 9.90 -7.40
CA GLY A 503 -11.50 10.85 -6.73
C GLY A 503 -11.24 12.33 -7.02
N ILE A 504 -10.12 12.66 -7.68
CA ILE A 504 -9.65 14.04 -7.84
C ILE A 504 -10.53 14.89 -8.77
N ILE A 505 -11.25 14.27 -9.71
CA ILE A 505 -11.77 14.98 -10.90
C ILE A 505 -13.27 14.91 -11.07
N MET A 506 -13.94 14.00 -10.36
CA MET A 506 -15.39 14.02 -10.25
C MET A 506 -15.83 15.20 -9.39
#